data_AF-A0A0F7WYH1-F1
#
_entry.id   AF-A0A0F7WYH1-F1
#
_cell.length_a   1.000
_cell.length_b   1.000
_cell.length_c   1.000
_cell.angle_alpha   90.00
_cell.angle_beta   90.00
_cell.angle_gamma   90.00
#
_symmetry.space_group_name_H-M   'P 1'
#
loop_
_entity.id
_entity.type
_entity.pdbx_description
1 polymer ?
#
loop_
_entity_poly.entity_id
_entity_poly.type
_entity_poly.pdbx_seq_one_letter_code
_entity_poly.pdbx_strand_id
1 'polypeptide(L)'
;MVNIQPVYRNTQVNYSQATQFSVCQPALSLIIVSVVAAVLAIVALVCSQSLLSIELGTALVLVSLILFASAMFMIYKMRQEPKELLIPKTIMELIQEHYPSIVVDFIRDQEVSIYEIHHLISILNKTSVFDKAPVYLQEKLLQFGIEKFKDVHPSKLPNFEEILLQHCPLHWLGRLVYPMVSDVTPGTYGYYWCGPLGLYENAPSLFERRSLLLLKKISFGEFALLEDGLKKNTWSSSELVQIRQNLFTRYYADKEEVDEAELNADYEQFDSLLHLIFSHKLSWKQVQLFQYMNESGWDWLCDFDSQGEGFQLSRLVGLLHSSWALYEAKEQFYLPEVSLLTWEELIEMQLLSKPAKHGVAKDLCNVFEKHFQRFRQYLGSLDLNQRFENTFLNYPKYHLDRE
;
A
#
# COMPACT_ATOMS: atom_id res chain seq x y z
N MET A 1 27.67 -29.29 0.71
CA MET A 1 28.12 -28.30 -0.28
C MET A 1 27.77 -28.81 -1.68
N VAL A 2 26.73 -28.24 -2.29
CA VAL A 2 26.42 -28.38 -3.72
C VAL A 2 26.20 -26.96 -4.21
N ASN A 3 27.09 -26.50 -5.10
CA ASN A 3 27.09 -25.16 -5.65
C ASN A 3 26.14 -25.14 -6.85
N ILE A 4 24.89 -24.73 -6.63
CA ILE A 4 23.91 -24.49 -7.69
C ILE A 4 23.82 -22.98 -7.86
N GLN A 5 24.59 -22.44 -8.80
CA GLN A 5 24.32 -21.09 -9.29
C GLN A 5 23.14 -21.15 -10.28
N PRO A 6 22.03 -20.45 -10.02
CA PRO A 6 21.03 -20.24 -11.05
C PRO A 6 21.57 -19.28 -12.10
N VAL A 7 21.51 -19.70 -13.35
CA VAL A 7 21.76 -18.86 -14.52
C VAL A 7 20.66 -17.80 -14.56
N TYR A 8 21.01 -16.57 -14.18
CA TYR A 8 20.15 -15.40 -14.26
C TYR A 8 19.82 -15.09 -15.73
N ARG A 9 18.59 -15.39 -16.16
CA ARG A 9 17.97 -14.63 -17.25
C ARG A 9 17.49 -13.32 -16.64
N ASN A 10 18.24 -12.25 -16.90
CA ASN A 10 17.78 -10.87 -16.73
C ASN A 10 16.60 -10.61 -17.66
N THR A 11 15.40 -11.02 -17.26
CA THR A 11 14.15 -10.41 -17.74
C THR A 11 13.74 -9.38 -16.71
N GLN A 12 14.45 -8.26 -16.69
CA GLN A 12 13.85 -7.01 -16.23
C GLN A 12 12.73 -6.69 -17.21
N VAL A 13 11.53 -7.18 -16.93
CA VAL A 13 10.33 -6.62 -17.55
C VAL A 13 10.18 -5.24 -16.93
N ASN A 14 10.64 -4.22 -17.63
CA ASN A 14 10.37 -2.82 -17.30
C ASN A 14 8.85 -2.63 -17.35
N TYR A 15 8.17 -2.86 -16.23
CA TYR A 15 6.73 -2.66 -16.12
C TYR A 15 6.35 -1.20 -16.40
N SER A 16 7.25 -0.23 -16.20
CA SER A 16 7.05 1.18 -16.60
C SER A 16 7.01 1.37 -18.12
N GLN A 17 7.85 0.65 -18.88
CA GLN A 17 7.80 0.67 -20.35
C GLN A 17 6.62 -0.17 -20.83
N ALA A 18 6.35 -1.34 -20.24
CA ALA A 18 5.22 -2.18 -20.65
C ALA A 18 3.84 -1.51 -20.41
N THR A 19 3.71 -0.64 -19.40
CA THR A 19 2.44 0.04 -19.04
C THR A 19 2.20 1.35 -19.80
N GLN A 20 3.23 2.13 -20.11
CA GLN A 20 3.10 3.16 -21.14
C GLN A 20 2.78 2.53 -22.50
N PHE A 21 3.38 1.37 -22.82
CA PHE A 21 3.12 0.69 -24.09
C PHE A 21 1.73 0.03 -24.17
N SER A 22 1.18 -0.61 -23.13
CA SER A 22 -0.07 -1.39 -23.28
C SER A 22 -1.33 -0.55 -23.47
N VAL A 23 -1.35 0.70 -22.99
CA VAL A 23 -2.52 1.60 -23.09
C VAL A 23 -2.27 2.78 -24.06
N CYS A 24 -1.03 3.22 -24.29
CA CYS A 24 -0.76 4.09 -25.44
C CYS A 24 -0.90 3.32 -26.76
N GLN A 25 -0.72 2.00 -26.79
CA GLN A 25 -0.92 1.18 -27.98
C GLN A 25 -2.28 1.39 -28.64
N PRO A 26 -3.44 1.26 -27.96
CA PRO A 26 -4.74 1.47 -28.61
C PRO A 26 -4.95 2.92 -29.09
N ALA A 27 -4.49 3.93 -28.34
CA ALA A 27 -4.58 5.33 -28.78
C ALA A 27 -3.68 5.62 -29.98
N LEU A 28 -2.42 5.14 -29.97
CA LEU A 28 -1.49 5.21 -31.11
C LEU A 28 -2.00 4.43 -32.32
N SER A 29 -2.55 3.23 -32.11
CA SER A 29 -3.15 2.42 -33.17
C SER A 29 -4.32 3.16 -33.82
N LEU A 30 -5.19 3.81 -33.05
CA LEU A 30 -6.28 4.62 -33.60
C LEU A 30 -5.78 5.85 -34.37
N ILE A 31 -4.71 6.50 -33.90
CA ILE A 31 -4.06 7.60 -34.62
C ILE A 31 -3.46 7.09 -35.93
N ILE A 32 -2.73 5.97 -35.91
CA ILE A 32 -2.12 5.37 -37.10
C ILE A 32 -3.21 4.99 -38.12
N VAL A 33 -4.29 4.33 -37.67
CA VAL A 33 -5.42 3.94 -38.54
C VAL A 33 -6.12 5.18 -39.09
N SER A 34 -6.29 6.24 -38.29
CA SER A 34 -6.85 7.52 -38.74
C SER A 34 -5.99 8.15 -39.84
N VAL A 35 -4.66 8.16 -39.69
CA VAL A 35 -3.73 8.70 -40.70
C VAL A 35 -3.77 7.87 -41.98
N VAL A 36 -3.76 6.54 -41.88
CA VAL A 36 -3.87 5.65 -43.04
C VAL A 36 -5.19 5.87 -43.78
N ALA A 37 -6.31 5.99 -43.06
CA ALA A 37 -7.62 6.28 -43.65
C ALA A 37 -7.64 7.65 -44.35
N ALA A 38 -6.99 8.68 -43.78
CA ALA A 38 -6.87 9.99 -44.41
C ALA A 38 -6.04 9.95 -45.70
N VAL A 39 -4.92 9.23 -45.71
CA VAL A 39 -4.09 9.06 -46.91
C VAL A 39 -4.85 8.33 -48.01
N LEU A 40 -5.57 7.25 -47.69
CA LEU A 40 -6.41 6.52 -48.64
C LEU A 40 -7.54 7.38 -49.19
N ALA A 41 -8.14 8.25 -48.36
CA ALA A 41 -9.14 9.21 -48.80
C ALA A 41 -8.58 10.22 -49.80
N ILE A 42 -7.39 10.77 -49.53
CA ILE A 42 -6.70 11.71 -50.44
C ILE A 42 -6.38 11.01 -51.77
N VAL A 43 -5.86 9.78 -51.73
CA VAL A 43 -5.56 9.02 -52.95
C VAL A 43 -6.83 8.76 -53.76
N ALA A 44 -7.93 8.36 -53.12
CA ALA A 44 -9.21 8.19 -53.80
C ALA A 44 -9.68 9.50 -54.48
N LEU A 45 -9.70 10.60 -53.73
CA LEU A 45 -10.19 11.89 -54.23
C LEU A 45 -9.29 12.52 -55.31
N VAL A 46 -7.97 12.32 -55.26
CA VAL A 46 -7.02 12.91 -56.20
C VAL A 46 -6.85 12.04 -57.45
N CYS A 47 -6.80 10.71 -57.30
CA CYS A 47 -6.50 9.81 -58.40
C CYS A 47 -7.74 9.35 -59.19
N SER A 48 -8.96 9.66 -58.73
CA SER A 48 -10.18 9.19 -59.37
C SER A 48 -11.31 10.21 -59.27
N GLN A 49 -11.66 10.83 -60.40
CA GLN A 49 -12.78 11.78 -60.50
C GLN A 49 -14.14 11.10 -60.75
N SER A 50 -14.25 9.80 -60.48
CA SER A 50 -15.52 9.08 -60.61
C SER A 50 -16.42 9.36 -59.41
N LEU A 51 -17.75 9.39 -59.64
CA LEU A 51 -18.74 9.64 -58.59
C LEU A 51 -18.59 8.67 -57.39
N LEU A 52 -18.31 7.40 -57.68
CA LEU A 52 -18.05 6.36 -56.67
C LEU A 52 -16.79 6.63 -55.83
N SER A 53 -15.77 7.25 -56.42
CA SER A 53 -14.53 7.56 -55.70
C SER A 53 -14.70 8.77 -54.77
N ILE A 54 -15.57 9.72 -55.13
CA ILE A 54 -15.94 10.84 -54.28
C ILE A 54 -16.72 10.36 -53.05
N GLU A 55 -17.69 9.46 -53.23
CA GLU A 55 -18.46 8.87 -52.12
C GLU A 55 -17.56 8.06 -51.17
N LEU A 56 -16.65 7.23 -51.71
CA LEU A 56 -15.72 6.46 -50.90
C LEU A 56 -14.70 7.35 -50.16
N GLY A 57 -14.16 8.35 -50.85
CA GLY A 57 -13.22 9.30 -50.28
C GLY A 57 -13.83 10.11 -49.14
N THR A 58 -15.05 10.62 -49.33
CA THR A 58 -15.76 11.38 -48.28
C THR A 58 -16.11 10.51 -47.07
N ALA A 59 -16.52 9.25 -47.27
CA ALA A 59 -16.74 8.30 -46.17
C ALA A 59 -15.45 8.02 -45.38
N LEU A 60 -14.32 7.84 -46.05
CA LEU A 60 -13.02 7.60 -45.41
C LEU A 60 -12.52 8.82 -44.61
N VAL A 61 -12.74 10.05 -45.11
CA VAL A 61 -12.47 11.27 -44.33
C VAL A 61 -13.29 11.29 -43.05
N LEU A 62 -14.58 10.94 -43.12
CA LEU A 62 -15.46 10.94 -41.95
C LEU A 62 -15.01 9.91 -40.90
N VAL A 63 -14.65 8.69 -41.33
CA VAL A 63 -14.09 7.65 -40.46
C VAL A 63 -12.77 8.11 -39.83
N SER A 64 -11.87 8.70 -40.61
CA SER A 64 -10.60 9.23 -40.11
C SER A 64 -10.80 10.27 -39.01
N LEU A 65 -11.76 11.20 -39.20
CA LEU A 65 -12.10 12.23 -38.22
C LEU A 65 -12.69 11.65 -36.94
N ILE A 66 -13.60 10.67 -37.03
CA ILE A 66 -14.19 10.00 -35.86
C ILE A 66 -13.10 9.27 -35.07
N LEU A 67 -12.23 8.53 -35.75
CA LEU A 67 -11.13 7.82 -35.11
C LEU A 67 -10.16 8.79 -34.43
N PHE A 68 -9.82 9.89 -35.10
CA PHE A 68 -8.97 10.94 -34.53
C PHE A 68 -9.61 11.61 -33.31
N ALA A 69 -10.89 11.99 -33.40
CA ALA A 69 -11.64 12.58 -32.29
C ALA A 69 -11.75 11.62 -31.11
N SER A 70 -11.96 10.32 -31.36
CA SER A 70 -12.00 9.30 -30.31
C SER A 70 -10.63 9.10 -29.65
N ALA A 71 -9.54 9.12 -30.43
CA ALA A 71 -8.18 9.05 -29.91
C ALA A 71 -7.84 10.29 -29.08
N MET A 72 -8.19 11.47 -29.57
CA MET A 72 -8.01 12.74 -28.86
C MET A 72 -8.88 12.83 -27.61
N PHE A 73 -10.11 12.32 -27.63
CA PHE A 73 -10.96 12.22 -26.45
C PHE A 73 -10.39 11.24 -25.41
N MET A 74 -9.83 10.11 -25.85
CA MET A 74 -9.13 9.19 -24.94
C MET A 74 -7.88 9.85 -24.35
N ILE A 75 -7.05 10.50 -25.16
CA ILE A 75 -5.88 11.25 -24.69
C ILE A 75 -6.31 12.37 -23.75
N TYR A 76 -7.39 13.10 -24.04
CA TYR A 76 -7.94 14.15 -23.20
C TYR A 76 -8.45 13.60 -21.87
N LYS A 77 -9.18 12.49 -21.88
CA LYS A 77 -9.65 11.80 -20.67
C LYS A 77 -8.49 11.22 -19.85
N MET A 78 -7.40 10.83 -20.50
CA MET A 78 -6.14 10.40 -19.85
C MET A 78 -5.33 11.60 -19.31
N ARG A 79 -5.38 12.75 -19.99
CA ARG A 79 -4.75 14.02 -19.58
C ARG A 79 -5.56 14.83 -18.61
N GLN A 80 -6.85 14.53 -18.42
CA GLN A 80 -7.52 14.87 -17.20
C GLN A 80 -6.80 14.09 -16.11
N GLU A 81 -5.71 14.69 -15.62
CA GLU A 81 -5.22 14.45 -14.28
C GLU A 81 -6.46 14.37 -13.39
N PRO A 82 -6.53 13.36 -12.49
CA PRO A 82 -7.56 13.43 -11.46
C PRO A 82 -7.46 14.84 -10.89
N LYS A 83 -8.54 15.63 -11.05
CA LYS A 83 -8.67 16.93 -10.38
C LYS A 83 -8.15 16.70 -8.98
N GLU A 84 -7.16 17.52 -8.62
CA GLU A 84 -6.35 17.51 -7.41
C GLU A 84 -6.85 16.51 -6.37
N LEU A 85 -5.98 15.60 -5.97
CA LEU A 85 -6.16 14.68 -4.86
C LEU A 85 -6.52 15.49 -3.60
N LEU A 86 -7.79 15.86 -3.50
CA LEU A 86 -8.35 16.62 -2.40
C LEU A 86 -8.18 15.73 -1.20
N ILE A 87 -7.49 16.25 -0.19
CA ILE A 87 -7.35 15.60 1.11
C ILE A 87 -8.76 15.13 1.52
N PRO A 88 -8.95 13.83 1.81
CA PRO A 88 -10.25 13.32 2.20
C PRO A 88 -10.80 14.15 3.37
N LYS A 89 -12.11 14.40 3.36
CA LYS A 89 -12.75 15.31 4.33
C LYS A 89 -12.39 14.94 5.77
N THR A 90 -12.40 13.66 6.08
CA THR A 90 -12.08 13.12 7.41
C THR A 90 -10.62 13.35 7.80
N ILE A 91 -9.69 13.31 6.85
CA ILE A 91 -8.29 13.70 7.08
C ILE A 91 -8.16 15.19 7.32
N MET A 92 -8.92 16.02 6.60
CA MET A 92 -8.95 17.47 6.86
C MET A 92 -9.49 17.77 8.26
N GLU A 93 -10.50 17.03 8.74
CA GLU A 93 -11.01 17.12 10.12
C GLU A 93 -9.94 16.72 11.14
N LEU A 94 -9.20 15.63 10.92
CA LEU A 94 -8.06 15.24 11.77
C LEU A 94 -6.97 16.31 11.81
N ILE A 95 -6.67 16.94 10.67
CA ILE A 95 -5.72 18.05 10.60
C ILE A 95 -6.22 19.24 11.44
N GLN A 96 -7.52 19.55 11.38
CA GLN A 96 -8.13 20.63 12.17
C GLN A 96 -8.07 20.39 13.68
N GLU A 97 -8.17 19.14 14.11
CA GLU A 97 -8.06 18.77 15.53
C GLU A 97 -6.63 18.91 16.07
N HIS A 98 -5.62 18.63 15.24
CA HIS A 98 -4.23 18.47 15.68
C HIS A 98 -3.32 19.66 15.36
N TYR A 99 -3.70 20.51 14.40
CA TYR A 99 -2.85 21.59 13.92
C TYR A 99 -3.46 22.98 14.14
N PRO A 100 -2.64 24.03 14.34
CA PRO A 100 -3.12 25.40 14.45
C PRO A 100 -3.89 25.85 13.21
N SER A 101 -4.86 26.75 13.39
CA SER A 101 -5.72 27.25 12.31
C SER A 101 -4.93 27.77 11.10
N ILE A 102 -3.77 28.40 11.32
CA ILE A 102 -2.95 28.91 10.21
C ILE A 102 -2.43 27.82 9.28
N VAL A 103 -2.12 26.64 9.82
CA VAL A 103 -1.70 25.47 9.03
C VAL A 103 -2.90 24.92 8.26
N VAL A 104 -4.06 24.82 8.92
CA VAL A 104 -5.33 24.40 8.27
C VAL A 104 -5.70 25.34 7.13
N ASP A 105 -5.64 26.65 7.37
CA ASP A 105 -5.97 27.69 6.40
C ASP A 105 -5.04 27.61 5.20
N PHE A 106 -3.73 27.42 5.42
CA PHE A 106 -2.79 27.22 4.32
C PHE A 106 -3.13 25.98 3.49
N ILE A 107 -3.39 24.84 4.14
CA ILE A 107 -3.67 23.58 3.44
C ILE A 107 -4.92 23.71 2.57
N ARG A 108 -5.96 24.35 3.10
CA ARG A 108 -7.23 24.57 2.42
C ARG A 108 -7.13 25.62 1.32
N ASP A 109 -6.53 26.78 1.61
CA ASP A 109 -6.53 27.94 0.69
C ASP A 109 -5.52 27.78 -0.45
N GLN A 110 -4.52 26.91 -0.30
CA GLN A 110 -3.48 26.66 -1.31
C GLN A 110 -3.54 25.25 -1.91
N GLU A 111 -4.64 24.53 -1.67
CA GLU A 111 -4.89 23.19 -2.22
C GLU A 111 -3.67 22.28 -2.06
N VAL A 112 -3.19 22.19 -0.82
CA VAL A 112 -1.95 21.49 -0.47
C VAL A 112 -2.22 19.99 -0.46
N SER A 113 -1.39 19.22 -1.14
CA SER A 113 -1.43 17.75 -1.17
C SER A 113 -0.87 17.13 0.11
N ILE A 114 -1.15 15.84 0.32
CA ILE A 114 -0.62 15.04 1.45
C ILE A 114 0.92 15.09 1.51
N TYR A 115 1.57 14.92 0.36
CA TYR A 115 3.03 15.00 0.24
C TYR A 115 3.58 16.38 0.62
N GLU A 116 2.90 17.44 0.20
CA GLU A 116 3.26 18.81 0.56
C GLU A 116 3.07 19.07 2.06
N ILE A 117 2.07 18.47 2.72
CA ILE A 117 1.88 18.55 4.17
C ILE A 117 3.07 17.92 4.90
N HIS A 118 3.54 16.73 4.50
CA HIS A 118 4.73 16.13 5.10
C HIS A 118 5.94 17.08 5.07
N HIS A 119 6.14 17.77 3.96
CA HIS A 119 7.20 18.75 3.84
C HIS A 119 6.98 20.00 4.67
N LEU A 120 5.77 20.56 4.65
CA LEU A 120 5.41 21.72 5.46
C LEU A 120 5.68 21.45 6.93
N ILE A 121 5.15 20.35 7.48
CA ILE A 121 5.33 20.00 8.90
C ILE A 121 6.80 19.73 9.22
N SER A 122 7.55 19.08 8.34
CA SER A 122 9.00 18.88 8.51
C SER A 122 9.77 20.21 8.56
N ILE A 123 9.41 21.19 7.73
CA ILE A 123 10.03 22.53 7.71
C ILE A 123 9.71 23.29 9.01
N LEU A 124 8.43 23.29 9.41
CA LEU A 124 7.97 23.92 10.64
C LEU A 124 8.61 23.30 11.88
N ASN A 125 8.85 21.99 11.91
CA ASN A 125 9.44 21.30 13.04
C ASN A 125 10.96 21.49 13.20
N LYS A 126 11.71 21.63 12.10
CA LYS A 126 13.18 21.62 12.15
C LYS A 126 13.81 22.99 12.28
N THR A 127 13.29 23.97 11.55
CA THR A 127 14.05 25.21 11.32
C THR A 127 13.21 26.45 11.13
N SER A 128 11.91 26.36 10.81
CA SER A 128 11.10 27.53 10.37
C SER A 128 11.76 28.32 9.22
N VAL A 129 12.71 27.71 8.50
CA VAL A 129 13.41 28.31 7.36
C VAL A 129 12.71 27.83 6.10
N PHE A 130 11.72 28.61 5.67
CA PHE A 130 10.93 28.36 4.47
C PHE A 130 11.76 28.48 3.18
N ASP A 131 12.93 29.10 3.24
CA ASP A 131 13.86 29.23 2.10
C ASP A 131 14.44 27.89 1.61
N LYS A 132 14.32 26.83 2.41
CA LYS A 132 14.73 25.46 2.05
C LYS A 132 13.57 24.60 1.57
N ALA A 133 12.37 25.17 1.43
CA ALA A 133 11.23 24.45 0.89
C ALA A 133 11.49 24.07 -0.58
N PRO A 134 10.99 22.92 -1.04
CA PRO A 134 10.93 22.62 -2.47
C PRO A 134 10.17 23.72 -3.24
N VAL A 135 10.56 23.96 -4.49
CA VAL A 135 10.04 25.07 -5.32
C VAL A 135 8.51 25.10 -5.36
N TYR A 136 7.85 23.96 -5.57
CA TYR A 136 6.39 23.86 -5.60
C TYR A 136 5.71 24.33 -4.31
N LEU A 137 6.33 24.07 -3.15
CA LEU A 137 5.79 24.46 -1.85
C LEU A 137 6.13 25.92 -1.53
N GLN A 138 7.31 26.38 -1.97
CA GLN A 138 7.75 27.76 -1.77
C GLN A 138 6.83 28.76 -2.47
N GLU A 139 6.37 28.44 -3.69
CA GLU A 139 5.41 29.28 -4.43
C GLU A 139 4.10 29.45 -3.65
N LYS A 140 3.51 28.35 -3.16
CA LYS A 140 2.29 28.37 -2.33
C LYS A 140 2.49 29.15 -1.03
N LEU A 141 3.63 28.92 -0.37
CA LEU A 141 3.99 29.62 0.88
C LEU A 141 4.13 31.14 0.68
N LEU A 142 4.75 31.58 -0.41
CA LEU A 142 4.87 32.99 -0.75
C LEU A 142 3.52 33.62 -1.08
N GLN A 143 2.65 32.91 -1.80
CA GLN A 143 1.30 33.37 -2.13
C GLN A 143 0.43 33.51 -0.88
N PHE A 144 0.54 32.58 0.06
CA PHE A 144 -0.23 32.62 1.31
C PHE A 144 0.28 33.66 2.31
N GLY A 145 1.57 33.95 2.31
CA GLY A 145 2.24 34.84 3.25
C GLY A 145 2.99 34.07 4.34
N ILE A 146 4.29 33.87 4.12
CA ILE A 146 5.19 33.10 5.01
C ILE A 146 5.19 33.68 6.44
N GLU A 147 5.09 34.99 6.55
CA GLU A 147 5.06 35.72 7.82
C GLU A 147 3.93 35.29 8.75
N LYS A 148 2.84 34.72 8.23
CA LYS A 148 1.74 34.24 9.05
C LYS A 148 2.13 33.02 9.90
N PHE A 149 3.18 32.29 9.54
CA PHE A 149 3.67 31.14 10.29
C PHE A 149 4.65 31.50 11.43
N LYS A 150 4.96 32.79 11.65
CA LYS A 150 5.95 33.24 12.64
C LYS A 150 5.65 32.78 14.07
N ASP A 151 4.38 32.64 14.42
CA ASP A 151 3.95 32.25 15.77
C ASP A 151 3.71 30.74 15.92
N VAL A 152 4.00 29.96 14.88
CA VAL A 152 3.86 28.51 14.93
C VAL A 152 5.08 27.91 15.62
N HIS A 153 4.89 27.42 16.85
CA HIS A 153 5.96 26.83 17.64
C HIS A 153 6.24 25.37 17.23
N PRO A 154 7.49 25.01 16.85
CA PRO A 154 7.87 23.66 16.44
C PRO A 154 7.54 22.57 17.47
N SER A 155 7.67 22.88 18.77
CA SER A 155 7.45 21.92 19.86
C SER A 155 5.98 21.53 20.07
N LYS A 156 5.04 22.16 19.36
CA LYS A 156 3.60 21.91 19.48
C LYS A 156 3.01 21.17 18.29
N LEU A 157 3.79 20.93 17.22
CA LEU A 157 3.25 20.32 16.02
C LEU A 157 3.49 18.81 16.05
N PRO A 158 2.41 18.01 16.06
CA PRO A 158 2.54 16.57 15.97
C PRO A 158 3.12 16.15 14.60
N ASN A 159 3.76 14.99 14.57
CA ASN A 159 4.26 14.40 13.34
C ASN A 159 3.08 13.90 12.50
N PHE A 160 2.93 14.43 11.28
CA PHE A 160 1.81 14.10 10.41
C PHE A 160 1.77 12.62 10.03
N GLU A 161 2.93 12.00 9.79
CA GLU A 161 3.00 10.56 9.48
C GLU A 161 2.50 9.73 10.66
N GLU A 162 2.79 10.14 11.90
CA GLU A 162 2.33 9.41 13.09
C GLU A 162 0.81 9.48 13.25
N ILE A 163 0.19 10.64 12.92
CA ILE A 163 -1.27 10.78 12.88
C ILE A 163 -1.86 9.82 11.84
N LEU A 164 -1.32 9.81 10.61
CA LEU A 164 -1.80 8.88 9.58
C LEU A 164 -1.65 7.41 10.00
N LEU A 165 -0.52 7.05 10.61
CA LEU A 165 -0.28 5.69 11.10
C LEU A 165 -1.23 5.25 12.23
N GLN A 166 -1.70 6.20 13.05
CA GLN A 166 -2.65 5.92 14.14
C GLN A 166 -4.09 5.81 13.65
N HIS A 167 -4.48 6.66 12.69
CA HIS A 167 -5.88 6.80 12.28
C HIS A 167 -6.24 6.07 10.98
N CYS A 168 -5.26 5.80 10.09
CA CYS A 168 -5.51 5.24 8.75
C CYS A 168 -4.97 3.80 8.64
N PRO A 169 -5.80 2.75 8.87
CA PRO A 169 -5.36 1.36 8.85
C PRO A 169 -4.69 0.91 7.54
N LEU A 170 -5.21 1.34 6.39
CA LEU A 170 -4.67 0.94 5.09
C LEU A 170 -3.32 1.62 4.79
N HIS A 171 -3.11 2.84 5.28
CA HIS A 171 -1.80 3.51 5.25
C HIS A 171 -0.77 2.76 6.10
N TRP A 172 -1.16 2.39 7.33
CA TRP A 172 -0.32 1.59 8.22
C TRP A 172 0.08 0.24 7.58
N LEU A 173 -0.89 -0.48 7.00
CA LEU A 173 -0.64 -1.73 6.27
C LEU A 173 0.26 -1.51 5.05
N GLY A 174 0.06 -0.41 4.31
CA GLY A 174 0.93 -0.02 3.20
C GLY A 174 2.39 0.14 3.65
N ARG A 175 2.64 0.80 4.78
CA ARG A 175 3.98 0.96 5.38
C ARG A 175 4.56 -0.35 5.89
N LEU A 176 3.74 -1.24 6.45
CA LEU A 176 4.17 -2.57 6.90
C LEU A 176 4.68 -3.42 5.73
N VAL A 177 4.01 -3.35 4.59
CA VAL A 177 4.30 -4.18 3.40
C VAL A 177 5.32 -3.50 2.46
N TYR A 178 5.58 -2.20 2.66
CA TYR A 178 6.49 -1.39 1.83
C TYR A 178 7.93 -1.89 1.65
N PRO A 179 8.64 -2.48 2.64
CA PRO A 179 9.99 -2.96 2.41
C PRO A 179 9.95 -4.10 1.40
N MET A 180 10.18 -3.74 0.14
CA MET A 180 10.28 -4.65 -0.98
C MET A 180 11.43 -5.59 -0.72
N VAL A 181 11.09 -6.83 -0.38
CA VAL A 181 12.06 -7.92 -0.37
C VAL A 181 12.45 -8.16 -1.83
N SER A 182 13.75 -8.13 -2.12
CA SER A 182 14.28 -8.28 -3.49
C SER A 182 13.82 -9.55 -4.19
N ASP A 183 13.49 -10.56 -3.41
CA ASP A 183 13.19 -11.92 -3.86
C ASP A 183 11.67 -12.19 -3.94
N VAL A 184 10.84 -11.18 -3.66
CA VAL A 184 9.37 -11.31 -3.63
C VAL A 184 8.78 -10.42 -4.72
N THR A 185 7.87 -10.99 -5.52
CA THR A 185 7.23 -10.23 -6.61
C THR A 185 6.18 -9.26 -6.05
N PRO A 186 5.94 -8.09 -6.68
CA PRO A 186 4.98 -7.10 -6.19
C PRO A 186 3.56 -7.60 -5.91
N GLY A 187 3.07 -8.54 -6.73
CA GLY A 187 1.75 -9.14 -6.54
C GLY A 187 1.67 -10.12 -5.35
N THR A 188 2.79 -10.40 -4.68
CA THR A 188 2.89 -11.41 -3.62
C THR A 188 3.31 -10.80 -2.28
N TYR A 189 3.52 -9.49 -2.17
CA TYR A 189 3.93 -8.86 -0.91
C TYR A 189 2.86 -8.93 0.18
N GLY A 190 1.58 -8.75 -0.16
CA GLY A 190 0.48 -8.95 0.79
C GLY A 190 0.44 -10.38 1.32
N TYR A 191 0.81 -11.37 0.50
CA TYR A 191 1.01 -12.74 0.96
C TYR A 191 2.20 -12.88 1.89
N TYR A 192 3.36 -12.38 1.46
CA TYR A 192 4.59 -12.51 2.21
C TYR A 192 4.49 -11.90 3.62
N TRP A 193 3.89 -10.72 3.77
CA TRP A 193 3.89 -9.97 5.03
C TRP A 193 2.63 -10.13 5.89
N CYS A 194 1.50 -10.49 5.29
CA CYS A 194 0.21 -10.64 6.00
C CYS A 194 -0.32 -12.08 5.99
N GLY A 195 0.41 -13.02 5.37
CA GLY A 195 0.11 -14.44 5.39
C GLY A 195 0.69 -15.16 6.63
N PRO A 196 0.84 -16.50 6.58
CA PRO A 196 1.43 -17.28 7.66
C PRO A 196 2.83 -16.81 8.05
N LEU A 197 3.08 -16.68 9.36
CA LEU A 197 4.37 -16.30 9.90
C LEU A 197 5.46 -17.29 9.48
N GLY A 198 6.65 -16.75 9.18
CA GLY A 198 7.77 -17.50 8.65
C GLY A 198 7.48 -18.31 7.38
N LEU A 199 6.33 -18.10 6.72
CA LEU A 199 5.84 -18.90 5.59
C LEU A 199 5.71 -20.40 5.93
N TYR A 200 5.45 -20.71 7.22
CA TYR A 200 5.21 -22.06 7.69
C TYR A 200 3.77 -22.50 7.44
N GLU A 201 3.58 -23.75 7.05
CA GLU A 201 2.24 -24.31 6.87
C GLU A 201 1.50 -24.38 8.22
N ASN A 202 0.25 -23.91 8.25
CA ASN A 202 -0.60 -23.80 9.44
C ASN A 202 -0.11 -22.83 10.53
N ALA A 203 0.93 -22.02 10.27
CA ALA A 203 1.29 -20.95 11.20
C ALA A 203 0.23 -19.84 11.20
N PRO A 204 0.00 -19.18 12.35
CA PRO A 204 -0.83 -17.98 12.39
C PRO A 204 -0.20 -16.87 11.55
N SER A 205 -0.99 -15.85 11.18
CA SER A 205 -0.46 -14.62 10.60
C SER A 205 0.14 -13.73 11.69
N LEU A 206 0.75 -12.62 11.27
CA LEU A 206 1.18 -11.57 12.19
C LEU A 206 0.00 -10.97 12.98
N PHE A 207 -1.23 -11.04 12.43
CA PHE A 207 -2.46 -10.49 12.99
C PHE A 207 -3.09 -11.42 14.02
N GLU A 208 -2.31 -11.74 15.04
CA GLU A 208 -2.74 -12.41 16.25
C GLU A 208 -2.71 -11.42 17.42
N ARG A 209 -3.68 -11.50 18.34
CA ARG A 209 -3.81 -10.55 19.47
C ARG A 209 -2.51 -10.40 20.27
N ARG A 210 -1.79 -11.52 20.45
CA ARG A 210 -0.53 -11.58 21.21
C ARG A 210 0.63 -10.85 20.53
N SER A 211 0.63 -10.77 19.20
CA SER A 211 1.72 -10.19 18.41
C SER A 211 1.89 -8.70 18.70
N LEU A 212 0.81 -7.94 18.86
CA LEU A 212 0.88 -6.49 19.12
C LEU A 212 1.67 -6.19 20.40
N LEU A 213 1.29 -6.83 21.51
CA LEU A 213 1.91 -6.58 22.81
C LEU A 213 3.39 -6.97 22.80
N LEU A 214 3.71 -8.11 22.18
CA LEU A 214 5.09 -8.58 22.02
C LEU A 214 5.94 -7.57 21.25
N LEU A 215 5.45 -7.12 20.08
CA LEU A 215 6.18 -6.21 19.19
C LEU A 215 6.30 -4.79 19.76
N LYS A 216 5.39 -4.38 20.65
CA LYS A 216 5.50 -3.12 21.38
C LYS A 216 6.56 -3.15 22.49
N LYS A 217 6.78 -4.31 23.14
CA LYS A 217 7.65 -4.43 24.32
C LYS A 217 9.12 -4.73 23.99
N ILE A 218 9.41 -5.21 22.79
CA ILE A 218 10.78 -5.52 22.38
C ILE A 218 11.61 -4.25 22.11
N SER A 219 12.82 -4.17 22.65
CA SER A 219 13.75 -3.08 22.36
C SER A 219 14.60 -3.37 21.11
N PHE A 220 15.21 -2.33 20.52
CA PHE A 220 16.09 -2.49 19.36
C PHE A 220 17.28 -3.43 19.64
N GLY A 221 17.90 -3.33 20.82
CA GLY A 221 19.03 -4.17 21.19
C GLY A 221 18.65 -5.66 21.26
N GLU A 222 17.52 -5.96 21.90
CA GLU A 222 16.98 -7.32 21.98
C GLU A 222 16.58 -7.86 20.60
N PHE A 223 15.93 -7.00 19.80
CA PHE A 223 15.57 -7.33 18.43
C PHE A 223 16.81 -7.72 17.60
N ALA A 224 17.87 -6.91 17.64
CA ALA A 224 19.09 -7.18 16.88
C ALA A 224 19.77 -8.50 17.31
N LEU A 225 19.81 -8.78 18.62
CA LEU A 225 20.40 -10.02 19.15
C LEU A 225 19.59 -11.26 18.77
N LEU A 226 18.25 -11.20 18.88
CA LEU A 226 17.37 -12.30 18.49
C LEU A 226 17.41 -12.55 16.98
N GLU A 227 17.46 -11.50 16.17
CA GLU A 227 17.58 -11.61 14.71
C GLU A 227 18.91 -12.26 14.29
N ASP A 228 20.02 -11.80 14.87
CA ASP A 228 21.35 -12.38 14.64
C ASP A 228 21.43 -13.84 15.12
N GLY A 229 20.82 -14.11 16.27
CA GLY A 229 20.72 -15.44 16.84
C GLY A 229 20.00 -16.45 15.95
N LEU A 230 18.88 -16.03 15.36
CA LEU A 230 18.16 -16.85 14.40
C LEU A 230 19.00 -17.09 13.13
N LYS A 231 19.64 -16.06 12.59
CA LYS A 231 20.51 -16.17 11.39
C LYS A 231 21.70 -17.10 11.60
N LYS A 232 22.26 -17.13 12.81
CA LYS A 232 23.42 -17.97 13.18
C LYS A 232 23.03 -19.35 13.72
N ASN A 233 21.74 -19.66 13.78
CA ASN A 233 21.21 -20.88 14.40
C ASN A 233 21.66 -21.06 15.87
N THR A 234 21.73 -19.96 16.62
CA THR A 234 22.11 -19.93 18.04
C THR A 234 20.92 -19.59 18.94
N TRP A 235 19.68 -19.81 18.47
CA TRP A 235 18.44 -19.54 19.20
C TRP A 235 18.44 -20.19 20.59
N SER A 236 19.01 -21.39 20.74
CA SER A 236 19.09 -22.10 22.02
C SER A 236 20.23 -21.67 22.95
N SER A 237 20.97 -20.61 22.61
CA SER A 237 22.05 -20.08 23.48
C SER A 237 21.49 -19.48 24.77
N SER A 238 22.25 -19.60 25.87
CA SER A 238 21.83 -19.14 27.20
C SER A 238 21.50 -17.64 27.25
N GLU A 239 22.27 -16.83 26.53
CA GLU A 239 22.02 -15.39 26.41
C GLU A 239 20.66 -15.09 25.77
N LEU A 240 20.33 -15.73 24.64
CA LEU A 240 19.07 -15.50 23.96
C LEU A 240 17.89 -16.08 24.73
N VAL A 241 18.05 -17.23 25.38
CA VAL A 241 17.04 -17.79 26.30
C VAL A 241 16.71 -16.78 27.40
N GLN A 242 17.73 -16.16 28.02
CA GLN A 242 17.51 -15.15 29.05
C GLN A 242 16.76 -13.92 28.51
N ILE A 243 17.09 -13.46 27.29
CA ILE A 243 16.37 -12.35 26.65
C ILE A 243 14.90 -12.70 26.43
N ARG A 244 14.60 -13.91 25.93
CA ARG A 244 13.22 -14.36 25.68
C ARG A 244 12.43 -14.52 26.97
N GLN A 245 13.03 -15.06 28.02
CA GLN A 245 12.43 -15.12 29.36
C GLN A 245 12.13 -13.72 29.92
N ASN A 246 13.07 -12.77 29.80
CA ASN A 246 12.86 -11.39 30.24
C ASN A 246 11.76 -10.67 29.44
N LEU A 247 11.66 -10.94 28.14
CA LEU A 247 10.56 -10.46 27.29
C LEU A 247 9.22 -11.06 27.71
N PHE A 248 9.18 -12.38 27.95
CA PHE A 248 8.01 -13.08 28.44
C PHE A 248 7.51 -12.50 29.76
N THR A 249 8.40 -12.31 30.75
CA THR A 249 8.03 -11.70 32.04
C THR A 249 7.43 -10.32 31.85
N ARG A 250 7.98 -9.48 30.96
CA ARG A 250 7.38 -8.16 30.66
C ARG A 250 6.04 -8.26 29.93
N TYR A 251 5.87 -9.24 29.06
CA TYR A 251 4.61 -9.49 28.36
C TYR A 251 3.53 -9.99 29.34
N TYR A 252 3.90 -10.83 30.30
CA TYR A 252 3.00 -11.42 31.30
C TYR A 252 2.78 -10.56 32.55
N ALA A 253 3.63 -9.57 32.83
CA ALA A 253 3.49 -8.67 33.97
C ALA A 253 2.16 -7.91 34.01
N ASP A 254 1.44 -7.86 32.89
CA ASP A 254 0.13 -7.21 32.76
C ASP A 254 -1.06 -8.17 33.02
N LYS A 255 -0.82 -9.47 33.26
CA LYS A 255 -1.86 -10.45 33.62
C LYS A 255 -1.86 -10.72 35.14
N GLU A 256 -3.03 -10.64 35.78
CA GLU A 256 -3.22 -11.03 37.19
C GLU A 256 -3.09 -12.55 37.39
N GLU A 257 -2.66 -12.94 38.60
CA GLU A 257 -2.32 -14.28 39.14
C GLU A 257 -2.70 -15.51 38.27
N VAL A 258 -1.67 -16.23 37.79
CA VAL A 258 -1.79 -17.45 36.97
C VAL A 258 -0.99 -18.60 37.60
N ASP A 259 -1.48 -19.83 37.50
CA ASP A 259 -0.83 -21.07 37.97
C ASP A 259 0.51 -21.33 37.22
N GLU A 260 1.52 -21.92 37.88
CA GLU A 260 2.85 -22.22 37.31
C GLU A 260 2.76 -23.16 36.09
N ALA A 261 1.82 -24.11 36.09
CA ALA A 261 1.63 -25.02 34.95
C ALA A 261 1.07 -24.30 33.71
N GLU A 262 0.16 -23.35 33.93
CA GLU A 262 -0.39 -22.49 32.89
C GLU A 262 0.69 -21.53 32.36
N LEU A 263 1.54 -21.01 33.24
CA LEU A 263 2.66 -20.14 32.90
C LEU A 263 3.70 -20.82 31.97
N ASN A 264 4.02 -22.10 32.20
CA ASN A 264 4.96 -22.83 31.36
C ASN A 264 4.41 -23.10 29.95
N ALA A 265 3.15 -23.53 29.84
CA ALA A 265 2.49 -23.70 28.54
C ALA A 265 2.37 -22.36 27.79
N ASP A 266 2.12 -21.28 28.53
CA ASP A 266 2.09 -19.92 28.02
C ASP A 266 3.46 -19.45 27.52
N TYR A 267 4.55 -19.85 28.18
CA TYR A 267 5.92 -19.58 27.73
C TYR A 267 6.24 -20.31 26.43
N GLU A 268 5.93 -21.59 26.31
CA GLU A 268 6.18 -22.35 25.07
C GLU A 268 5.44 -21.76 23.87
N GLN A 269 4.19 -21.35 24.07
CA GLN A 269 3.40 -20.68 23.03
C GLN A 269 3.98 -19.31 22.67
N PHE A 270 4.40 -18.53 23.67
CA PHE A 270 5.07 -17.26 23.46
C PHE A 270 6.38 -17.41 22.70
N ASP A 271 7.23 -18.36 23.10
CA ASP A 271 8.53 -18.63 22.48
C ASP A 271 8.36 -19.06 21.02
N SER A 272 7.37 -19.92 20.77
CA SER A 272 6.99 -20.36 19.43
C SER A 272 6.53 -19.20 18.55
N LEU A 273 5.65 -18.32 19.06
CA LEU A 273 5.19 -17.13 18.33
C LEU A 273 6.35 -16.16 18.06
N LEU A 274 7.21 -15.93 19.05
CA LEU A 274 8.39 -15.08 18.92
C LEU A 274 9.33 -15.62 17.84
N HIS A 275 9.62 -16.93 17.86
CA HIS A 275 10.42 -17.58 16.83
C HIS A 275 9.80 -17.42 15.43
N LEU A 276 8.48 -17.61 15.31
CA LEU A 276 7.74 -17.43 14.05
C LEU A 276 7.83 -15.99 13.51
N ILE A 277 7.66 -14.99 14.38
CA ILE A 277 7.77 -13.56 14.04
C ILE A 277 9.19 -13.23 13.52
N PHE A 278 10.23 -13.69 14.22
CA PHE A 278 11.61 -13.46 13.77
C PHE A 278 11.93 -14.21 12.48
N SER A 279 11.38 -15.42 12.32
CA SER A 279 11.47 -16.19 11.06
C SER A 279 10.78 -15.50 9.89
N HIS A 280 9.82 -14.62 10.16
CA HIS A 280 9.12 -13.80 9.17
C HIS A 280 9.97 -12.61 8.65
N LYS A 281 11.13 -12.34 9.28
CA LYS A 281 12.13 -11.36 8.83
C LYS A 281 11.61 -9.91 8.74
N LEU A 282 10.76 -9.50 9.68
CA LEU A 282 10.39 -8.10 9.84
C LEU A 282 11.66 -7.27 10.09
N SER A 283 11.77 -6.11 9.47
CA SER A 283 12.79 -5.11 9.80
C SER A 283 12.41 -4.35 11.07
N TRP A 284 13.39 -3.75 11.75
CA TRP A 284 13.12 -2.90 12.92
C TRP A 284 12.14 -1.76 12.60
N LYS A 285 12.21 -1.16 11.40
CA LYS A 285 11.26 -0.13 10.97
C LYS A 285 9.82 -0.64 10.91
N GLN A 286 9.61 -1.88 10.48
CA GLN A 286 8.28 -2.51 10.51
C GLN A 286 7.83 -2.79 11.94
N VAL A 287 8.72 -3.25 12.82
CA VAL A 287 8.41 -3.46 14.24
C VAL A 287 7.99 -2.14 14.91
N GLN A 288 8.63 -1.03 14.58
CA GLN A 288 8.27 0.29 15.11
C GLN A 288 6.85 0.75 14.72
N LEU A 289 6.28 0.24 13.62
CA LEU A 289 4.92 0.60 13.22
C LEU A 289 3.88 0.18 14.28
N PHE A 290 4.14 -0.91 15.01
CA PHE A 290 3.24 -1.43 16.04
C PHE A 290 3.01 -0.46 17.19
N GLN A 291 3.92 0.49 17.43
CA GLN A 291 3.76 1.52 18.46
C GLN A 291 2.59 2.47 18.17
N TYR A 292 2.24 2.67 16.90
CA TYR A 292 1.16 3.56 16.47
C TYR A 292 -0.22 2.86 16.43
N MET A 293 -0.24 1.54 16.57
CA MET A 293 -1.48 0.77 16.53
C MET A 293 -2.13 0.72 17.92
N ASN A 294 -3.40 1.10 18.02
CA ASN A 294 -4.18 0.93 19.26
C ASN A 294 -4.74 -0.50 19.37
N GLU A 295 -5.15 -0.91 20.58
CA GLU A 295 -5.64 -2.27 20.83
C GLU A 295 -6.93 -2.57 20.07
N SER A 296 -7.88 -1.64 20.04
CA SER A 296 -9.17 -1.83 19.36
C SER A 296 -9.03 -2.00 17.84
N GLY A 297 -8.16 -1.21 17.20
CA GLY A 297 -7.87 -1.31 15.78
C GLY A 297 -7.12 -2.60 15.46
N TRP A 298 -6.24 -3.05 16.35
CA TRP A 298 -5.57 -4.34 16.22
C TRP A 298 -6.53 -5.52 16.36
N ASP A 299 -7.43 -5.49 17.35
CA ASP A 299 -8.48 -6.50 17.51
C ASP A 299 -9.34 -6.58 16.24
N TRP A 300 -9.70 -5.43 15.67
CA TRP A 300 -10.41 -5.40 14.39
C TRP A 300 -9.60 -6.06 13.26
N LEU A 301 -8.29 -5.78 13.15
CA LEU A 301 -7.43 -6.42 12.14
C LEU A 301 -7.34 -7.94 12.35
N CYS A 302 -7.21 -8.39 13.60
CA CYS A 302 -7.22 -9.82 13.94
C CYS A 302 -8.55 -10.49 13.56
N ASP A 303 -9.67 -9.86 13.92
CA ASP A 303 -11.00 -10.38 13.62
C ASP A 303 -11.26 -10.35 12.10
N PHE A 304 -10.81 -9.32 11.39
CA PHE A 304 -10.88 -9.25 9.94
C PHE A 304 -10.07 -10.38 9.30
N ASP A 305 -8.82 -10.58 9.72
CA ASP A 305 -7.92 -11.56 9.13
C ASP A 305 -8.41 -13.00 9.32
N SER A 306 -9.02 -13.29 10.47
CA SER A 306 -9.53 -14.62 10.83
C SER A 306 -10.88 -14.98 10.20
N GLN A 307 -11.56 -14.06 9.51
CA GLN A 307 -12.87 -14.34 8.89
C GLN A 307 -12.79 -15.31 7.71
N GLY A 308 -13.80 -16.18 7.60
CA GLY A 308 -13.96 -17.13 6.49
C GLY A 308 -12.81 -18.13 6.42
N GLU A 309 -12.08 -18.13 5.30
CA GLU A 309 -10.92 -19.00 5.07
C GLU A 309 -9.62 -18.51 5.75
N GLY A 310 -9.68 -17.47 6.59
CA GLY A 310 -8.50 -16.84 7.22
C GLY A 310 -7.64 -16.06 6.22
N PHE A 311 -6.63 -15.31 6.70
CA PHE A 311 -5.71 -14.49 5.90
C PHE A 311 -6.42 -13.45 5.00
N GLN A 312 -7.51 -12.85 5.46
CA GLN A 312 -8.26 -11.85 4.68
C GLN A 312 -7.42 -10.58 4.41
N LEU A 313 -6.57 -10.16 5.36
CA LEU A 313 -5.70 -8.99 5.17
C LEU A 313 -4.68 -9.24 4.07
N SER A 314 -4.16 -10.46 4.01
CA SER A 314 -3.26 -10.89 2.93
C SER A 314 -3.87 -10.70 1.55
N ARG A 315 -5.14 -11.10 1.37
CA ARG A 315 -5.86 -10.92 0.10
C ARG A 315 -6.10 -9.45 -0.22
N LEU A 316 -6.58 -8.68 0.76
CA LEU A 316 -6.88 -7.26 0.59
C LEU A 316 -5.62 -6.45 0.25
N VAL A 317 -4.57 -6.57 1.07
CA VAL A 317 -3.31 -5.84 0.89
C VAL A 317 -2.60 -6.31 -0.38
N GLY A 318 -2.67 -7.61 -0.71
CA GLY A 318 -2.14 -8.14 -1.96
C GLY A 318 -2.76 -7.46 -3.19
N LEU A 319 -4.08 -7.28 -3.20
CA LEU A 319 -4.76 -6.55 -4.28
C LEU A 319 -4.30 -5.09 -4.32
N LEU A 320 -4.44 -4.37 -3.21
CA LEU A 320 -4.19 -2.93 -3.15
C LEU A 320 -2.71 -2.60 -3.46
N HIS A 321 -1.79 -3.48 -3.06
CA HIS A 321 -0.39 -3.36 -3.44
C HIS A 321 -0.17 -3.62 -4.93
N SER A 322 -0.82 -4.64 -5.51
CA SER A 322 -0.64 -4.94 -6.93
C SER A 322 -1.10 -3.80 -7.86
N SER A 323 -2.03 -2.97 -7.38
CA SER A 323 -2.49 -1.75 -8.05
C SER A 323 -1.74 -0.49 -7.66
N TRP A 324 -0.73 -0.58 -6.78
CA TRP A 324 0.01 0.55 -6.22
C TRP A 324 -0.84 1.57 -5.44
N ALA A 325 -2.07 1.20 -5.05
CA ALA A 325 -3.05 2.10 -4.45
C ALA A 325 -2.61 2.66 -3.09
N LEU A 326 -1.75 1.92 -2.38
CA LEU A 326 -1.23 2.29 -1.04
C LEU A 326 0.11 3.03 -1.09
N TYR A 327 0.66 3.31 -2.28
CA TYR A 327 2.04 3.77 -2.44
C TYR A 327 2.14 5.22 -2.89
N GLU A 328 2.26 6.14 -1.93
CA GLU A 328 2.37 7.59 -2.18
C GLU A 328 3.48 7.95 -3.18
N ALA A 329 4.64 7.28 -3.11
CA ALA A 329 5.77 7.50 -4.03
C ALA A 329 5.46 7.15 -5.51
N LYS A 330 4.31 6.52 -5.78
CA LYS A 330 3.79 6.24 -7.12
C LYS A 330 2.56 7.10 -7.38
N GLU A 331 2.75 8.42 -7.38
CA GLU A 331 1.70 9.45 -7.50
C GLU A 331 0.61 9.15 -8.54
N GLN A 332 0.97 8.57 -9.69
CA GLN A 332 0.01 8.21 -10.76
C GLN A 332 -0.99 7.12 -10.39
N PHE A 333 -0.68 6.30 -9.38
CA PHE A 333 -1.46 5.14 -8.96
C PHE A 333 -1.86 5.18 -7.48
N TYR A 334 -1.30 6.13 -6.73
CA TYR A 334 -1.65 6.33 -5.33
C TYR A 334 -3.09 6.81 -5.19
N LEU A 335 -3.83 6.22 -4.26
CA LEU A 335 -5.24 6.53 -4.03
C LEU A 335 -5.42 6.95 -2.56
N PRO A 336 -5.35 8.25 -2.25
CA PRO A 336 -5.53 8.76 -0.90
C PRO A 336 -6.95 8.52 -0.39
N GLU A 337 -7.96 8.46 -1.25
CA GLU A 337 -9.33 8.15 -0.85
C GLU A 337 -9.52 6.69 -0.38
N VAL A 338 -8.51 5.84 -0.62
CA VAL A 338 -8.47 4.44 -0.14
C VAL A 338 -7.43 4.30 0.96
N SER A 339 -6.19 4.70 0.69
CA SER A 339 -5.08 4.54 1.64
C SER A 339 -5.26 5.35 2.93
N LEU A 340 -5.94 6.50 2.86
CA LEU A 340 -6.20 7.37 4.00
C LEU A 340 -7.63 7.23 4.54
N LEU A 341 -8.31 6.11 4.25
CA LEU A 341 -9.53 5.78 4.97
C LEU A 341 -9.21 5.63 6.46
N THR A 342 -9.97 6.34 7.28
CA THR A 342 -9.91 6.23 8.72
C THR A 342 -10.47 4.89 9.20
N TRP A 343 -10.21 4.53 10.45
CA TRP A 343 -10.82 3.36 11.09
C TRP A 343 -12.34 3.38 10.99
N GLU A 344 -12.96 4.53 11.29
CA GLU A 344 -14.41 4.72 11.27
C GLU A 344 -14.97 4.46 9.88
N GLU A 345 -14.38 5.06 8.85
CA GLU A 345 -14.82 4.88 7.46
C GLU A 345 -14.64 3.42 7.00
N LEU A 346 -13.51 2.78 7.34
CA LEU A 346 -13.25 1.41 6.92
C LEU A 346 -14.22 0.42 7.59
N ILE A 347 -14.51 0.61 8.88
CA ILE A 347 -15.48 -0.20 9.63
C ILE A 347 -16.87 -0.02 9.05
N GLU A 348 -17.29 1.22 8.76
CA GLU A 348 -18.58 1.50 8.13
C GLU A 348 -18.70 0.81 6.76
N MET A 349 -17.66 0.90 5.93
CA MET A 349 -17.62 0.22 4.63
C MET A 349 -17.74 -1.30 4.77
N GLN A 350 -17.09 -1.90 5.78
CA GLN A 350 -17.20 -3.32 6.07
C GLN A 350 -18.63 -3.70 6.48
N LEU A 351 -19.28 -2.91 7.34
CA LEU A 351 -20.65 -3.16 7.80
C LEU A 351 -21.69 -3.02 6.67
N LEU A 352 -21.46 -2.10 5.75
CA LEU A 352 -22.30 -1.92 4.55
C LEU A 352 -22.09 -3.05 3.53
N SER A 353 -20.94 -3.72 3.57
CA SER A 353 -20.64 -4.89 2.77
C SER A 353 -21.45 -6.08 3.31
N LYS A 354 -22.48 -6.53 2.57
CA LYS A 354 -23.24 -7.73 2.96
C LYS A 354 -22.31 -8.93 2.78
N PRO A 355 -21.84 -9.60 3.85
CA PRO A 355 -20.82 -10.63 3.73
C PRO A 355 -21.34 -11.74 2.82
N ALA A 356 -20.77 -11.84 1.62
CA ALA A 356 -21.03 -12.96 0.73
C ALA A 356 -20.26 -14.19 1.25
N LYS A 357 -20.63 -15.38 0.77
CA LYS A 357 -19.93 -16.65 1.09
C LYS A 357 -18.42 -16.67 0.79
N HIS A 358 -17.86 -15.61 0.19
CA HIS A 358 -16.52 -15.56 -0.41
C HIS A 358 -15.52 -14.67 0.37
N GLY A 359 -15.88 -14.21 1.58
CA GLY A 359 -14.98 -13.48 2.49
C GLY A 359 -15.07 -11.95 2.39
N VAL A 360 -14.88 -11.27 3.52
CA VAL A 360 -15.07 -9.82 3.67
C VAL A 360 -14.04 -8.99 2.91
N ALA A 361 -12.83 -9.51 2.70
CA ALA A 361 -11.86 -8.86 1.82
C ALA A 361 -12.42 -8.67 0.41
N LYS A 362 -13.10 -9.67 -0.15
CA LYS A 362 -13.69 -9.59 -1.49
C LYS A 362 -14.80 -8.53 -1.53
N ASP A 363 -15.59 -8.41 -0.48
CA ASP A 363 -16.70 -7.47 -0.43
C ASP A 363 -16.20 -6.01 -0.28
N LEU A 364 -15.18 -5.76 0.54
CA LEU A 364 -14.48 -4.47 0.55
C LEU A 364 -13.83 -4.18 -0.81
N CYS A 365 -13.20 -5.18 -1.44
CA CYS A 365 -12.67 -5.01 -2.79
C CYS A 365 -13.76 -4.62 -3.80
N ASN A 366 -14.97 -5.18 -3.70
CA ASN A 366 -16.11 -4.82 -4.57
C ASN A 366 -16.64 -3.41 -4.29
N VAL A 367 -16.64 -2.97 -3.02
CA VAL A 367 -16.98 -1.60 -2.64
C VAL A 367 -15.95 -0.64 -3.24
N PHE A 368 -14.68 -0.95 -3.06
CA PHE A 368 -13.61 -0.19 -3.70
C PHE A 368 -13.68 -0.29 -5.23
N GLU A 369 -14.15 -1.41 -5.82
CA GLU A 369 -14.32 -1.58 -7.27
C GLU A 369 -15.29 -0.56 -7.88
N LYS A 370 -16.30 -0.13 -7.12
CA LYS A 370 -17.19 0.98 -7.53
C LYS A 370 -16.44 2.31 -7.59
N HIS A 371 -15.52 2.56 -6.64
CA HIS A 371 -14.59 3.69 -6.70
C HIS A 371 -13.50 3.49 -7.78
N PHE A 372 -13.13 2.25 -8.09
CA PHE A 372 -12.11 1.85 -9.07
C PHE A 372 -12.66 1.59 -10.48
N GLN A 373 -13.90 1.94 -10.84
CA GLN A 373 -14.38 1.80 -12.24
C GLN A 373 -13.47 2.55 -13.24
N ARG A 374 -12.72 3.57 -12.78
CA ARG A 374 -11.63 4.23 -13.51
C ARG A 374 -10.45 3.30 -13.85
N PHE A 375 -10.19 2.28 -13.04
CA PHE A 375 -9.00 1.43 -13.09
C PHE A 375 -9.25 -0.01 -13.58
N ARG A 376 -10.49 -0.38 -13.93
CA ARG A 376 -10.81 -1.70 -14.51
C ARG A 376 -10.00 -2.05 -15.77
N GLN A 377 -9.40 -1.04 -16.42
CA GLN A 377 -8.47 -1.20 -17.55
C GLN A 377 -7.07 -1.71 -17.15
N TYR A 378 -6.66 -1.58 -15.88
CA TYR A 378 -5.31 -1.92 -15.39
C TYR A 378 -5.22 -3.26 -14.67
N LEU A 379 -6.30 -3.69 -14.02
CA LEU A 379 -6.30 -4.92 -13.21
C LEU A 379 -6.47 -6.19 -14.06
N GLY A 380 -6.98 -6.11 -15.28
CA GLY A 380 -7.44 -7.32 -15.99
C GLY A 380 -8.46 -8.10 -15.14
N SER A 381 -8.87 -9.29 -15.58
CA SER A 381 -9.67 -10.19 -14.74
C SER A 381 -8.78 -10.77 -13.63
N LEU A 382 -8.54 -10.00 -12.58
CA LEU A 382 -7.66 -10.39 -11.48
C LEU A 382 -8.46 -11.28 -10.52
N ASP A 383 -8.50 -12.58 -10.81
CA ASP A 383 -9.03 -13.58 -9.86
C ASP A 383 -8.02 -13.74 -8.71
N LEU A 384 -8.27 -13.01 -7.62
CA LEU A 384 -7.45 -13.01 -6.42
C LEU A 384 -7.46 -14.35 -5.70
N ASN A 385 -8.54 -15.12 -5.78
CA ASN A 385 -8.60 -16.45 -5.17
C ASN A 385 -7.68 -17.38 -5.93
N GLN A 386 -7.75 -17.36 -7.26
CA GLN A 386 -6.85 -18.12 -8.11
C GLN A 386 -5.38 -17.69 -7.91
N ARG A 387 -5.10 -16.38 -7.79
CA ARG A 387 -3.74 -15.90 -7.49
C ARG A 387 -3.28 -16.27 -6.09
N PHE A 388 -4.16 -16.17 -5.09
CA PHE A 388 -3.87 -16.58 -3.72
C PHE A 388 -3.55 -18.07 -3.70
N GLU A 389 -4.38 -18.94 -4.25
CA GLU A 389 -4.14 -20.39 -4.33
C GLU A 389 -2.86 -20.71 -5.12
N ASN A 390 -2.69 -20.12 -6.31
CA ASN A 390 -1.50 -20.34 -7.14
C ASN A 390 -0.22 -19.78 -6.49
N THR A 391 -0.32 -18.78 -5.62
CA THR A 391 0.85 -18.23 -4.91
C THR A 391 1.11 -19.01 -3.63
N PHE A 392 0.08 -19.29 -2.83
CA PHE A 392 0.12 -20.01 -1.56
C PHE A 392 0.62 -21.45 -1.73
N LEU A 393 0.16 -22.14 -2.78
CA LEU A 393 0.57 -23.53 -3.06
C LEU A 393 1.99 -23.62 -3.62
N ASN A 394 2.49 -22.55 -4.27
CA ASN A 394 3.78 -22.56 -4.96
C ASN A 394 4.88 -21.78 -4.24
N TYR A 395 4.56 -21.03 -3.17
CA TYR A 395 5.58 -20.34 -2.38
C TYR A 395 6.39 -21.37 -1.58
N PRO A 396 7.72 -21.16 -1.40
CA PRO A 396 8.52 -22.01 -0.53
C PRO A 396 7.91 -22.00 0.89
N LYS A 397 7.34 -23.14 1.27
CA LYS A 397 6.91 -23.41 2.63
C LYS A 397 8.11 -23.94 3.39
N TYR A 398 8.35 -23.40 4.56
CA TYR A 398 9.28 -24.00 5.51
C TYR A 398 8.50 -25.00 6.36
N HIS A 399 9.11 -26.14 6.66
CA HIS A 399 8.60 -27.03 7.70
C HIS A 399 9.30 -26.63 9.00
N LEU A 400 8.52 -26.42 10.06
CA LEU A 400 9.07 -26.38 11.41
C LEU A 400 9.51 -27.81 11.69
N ASP A 401 10.80 -28.08 11.57
CA ASP A 401 11.38 -29.31 12.12
C ASP A 401 11.11 -29.25 13.62
N ARG A 402 10.04 -29.95 14.05
CA ARG A 402 9.83 -30.24 15.46
C ARG A 402 10.85 -31.31 15.81
N GLU A 403 11.97 -30.90 16.40
CA GLU A 403 12.85 -31.83 17.11
C GLU A 403 12.10 -32.48 18.28
#